data_AF-A0A927Y4P1-F1
#
_entry.id   AF-A0A927Y4P1-F1
#
_cell.length_a   1.000
_cell.length_b   1.000
_cell.length_c   1.000
_cell.angle_alpha   90.00
_cell.angle_beta   90.00
_cell.angle_gamma   90.00
#
_symmetry.space_group_name_H-M   'P 1'
#
loop_
_entity.id
_entity.type
_entity.pdbx_description
1 polymer ?
#
loop_
_entity_poly.entity_id
_entity_poly.type
_entity_poly.pdbx_seq_one_letter_code
_entity_poly.pdbx_strand_id
1 'polypeptide(L)'
;MTWLEMSIESIQKATDVMGCAKPAKLYLPILPGDIKDDRAFAVFDNPYMQRYDKAIFDRTKMGHTLIVGRAGSGKSELMHTLAERFNEDTSVYIIDHGGGRLRDQSQKSCCGGYISEDESDDIERLMIFIEEELSARRKSGSKTREKSPVILVADGLESIEKASEEFREHLIRILTAGKAENISVIAASCEIPAGKVSRLFDTYLFLGDEDPYTVSQYLKVPPRDIPQVMYMPGRGVGLIEDMPLEFQAVRSPDHSGKSPPGCVRAVKFPHVPPKATLEIMMGSLTDEIVCKRGIIPVGYEQKSGKIYGFPIGVVKTVLVFGRTFCGRHTLLFNISITAARYGITCTYVQSYEALISTLRKSEEKKIVTIESVTQILDDFYSKGRSGAEEEELAGFLSNPVVANKNDKNESLIIGIIDNEAKMRFAGRKVFEEMCRHIYGLSLGGKLDENRIFDYSYLSYSRMQKSQSRGYATVLKYDENLFFGDIIFPVEI
;
A
#
# COMPACT_ATOMS: atom_id res chain seq x y z
N MET A 1 31.25 23.22 43.01
CA MET A 1 31.29 24.54 42.36
C MET A 1 32.62 24.64 41.64
N THR A 2 32.62 24.70 40.32
CA THR A 2 33.86 24.81 39.54
C THR A 2 34.46 26.22 39.68
N TRP A 3 35.76 26.38 39.42
CA TRP A 3 36.43 27.70 39.44
C TRP A 3 35.74 28.74 38.53
N LEU A 4 35.12 28.26 37.46
CA LEU A 4 34.41 29.08 36.49
C LEU A 4 33.06 29.60 37.06
N GLU A 5 32.32 28.74 37.76
CA GLU A 5 31.08 29.12 38.46
C GLU A 5 31.35 30.17 39.55
N MET A 6 32.41 29.98 40.35
CA MET A 6 32.83 30.95 41.37
C MET A 6 33.23 32.30 40.77
N SER A 7 33.90 32.29 39.61
CA SER A 7 34.31 33.50 38.90
C SER A 7 33.11 34.27 38.37
N ILE A 8 32.12 33.57 37.80
CA ILE A 8 30.88 34.20 37.31
C ILE A 8 30.08 34.78 38.47
N GLU A 9 29.91 34.04 39.57
CA GLU A 9 29.18 34.53 40.74
C GLU A 9 29.85 35.78 41.33
N SER A 10 31.18 35.82 41.35
CA SER A 10 31.95 36.99 41.81
C SER A 10 31.77 38.19 40.89
N ILE A 11 31.80 38.00 39.57
CA ILE A 11 31.56 39.06 38.59
C ILE A 11 30.12 39.59 38.70
N GLN A 12 29.13 38.71 38.85
CA GLN A 12 27.72 39.09 39.01
C GLN A 12 27.50 39.92 40.28
N LYS A 13 28.06 39.48 41.43
CA LYS A 13 28.03 40.22 42.69
C LYS A 13 28.70 41.59 42.54
N ALA A 14 29.84 41.68 41.86
CA ALA A 14 30.52 42.94 41.61
C ALA A 14 29.68 43.89 40.73
N THR A 15 29.00 43.38 39.69
CA THR A 15 28.09 44.22 38.87
C THR A 15 26.88 44.72 39.64
N ASP A 16 26.31 43.90 40.55
CA ASP A 16 25.20 44.30 41.41
C ASP A 16 25.61 45.41 42.38
N VAL A 17 26.84 45.35 42.94
CA VAL A 17 27.39 46.40 43.82
C VAL A 17 27.69 47.69 43.06
N MET A 18 28.19 47.59 41.82
CA MET A 18 28.57 48.77 41.02
C MET A 18 27.43 49.36 40.17
N GLY A 19 26.22 48.80 40.23
CA GLY A 19 25.06 49.28 39.46
C GLY A 19 25.25 49.22 37.94
N CYS A 20 26.14 48.35 37.47
CA CYS A 20 26.46 48.17 36.06
C CYS A 20 25.52 47.12 35.44
N ALA A 21 25.36 47.17 34.11
CA ALA A 21 24.66 46.12 33.39
C ALA A 21 25.32 44.76 33.66
N LYS A 22 24.53 43.74 34.02
CA LYS A 22 25.04 42.39 34.21
C LYS A 22 25.68 41.91 32.90
N PRO A 23 26.85 41.25 32.95
CA PRO A 23 27.46 40.71 31.74
C PRO A 23 26.52 39.68 31.10
N ALA A 24 26.57 39.58 29.77
CA ALA A 24 25.93 38.48 29.06
C ALA A 24 26.44 37.13 29.61
N LYS A 25 25.57 36.12 29.69
CA LYS A 25 25.96 34.79 30.20
C LYS A 25 27.05 34.21 29.30
N LEU A 26 28.19 33.83 29.90
CA LEU A 26 29.32 33.23 29.19
C LEU A 26 29.02 31.86 28.57
N TYR A 27 28.16 31.08 29.22
CA TYR A 27 27.66 29.80 28.72
C TYR A 27 26.20 29.61 29.18
N LEU A 28 25.44 28.87 28.37
CA LEU A 28 24.11 28.42 28.74
C LEU A 28 24.19 27.19 29.64
N PRO A 29 23.16 26.91 30.47
CA PRO A 29 23.10 25.63 31.18
C PRO A 29 23.18 24.46 30.18
N ILE A 30 23.59 23.29 30.65
CA ILE A 30 23.53 22.10 29.81
C ILE A 30 22.07 21.88 29.40
N LEU A 31 21.84 21.63 28.11
CA LEU A 31 20.52 21.40 27.57
C LEU A 31 19.80 20.32 28.42
N PRO A 32 18.61 20.58 28.99
CA PRO A 32 17.93 19.63 29.85
C PRO A 32 17.40 18.45 29.02
N GLY A 33 17.29 17.27 29.64
CA GLY A 33 16.87 16.07 28.93
C GLY A 33 15.37 15.85 28.75
N ASP A 34 14.55 16.47 29.62
CA ASP A 34 13.09 16.43 29.50
C ASP A 34 12.60 17.82 29.08
N ILE A 35 12.39 17.99 27.78
CA ILE A 35 11.90 19.23 27.18
C ILE A 35 10.49 18.98 26.67
N LYS A 36 9.56 19.86 27.07
CA LYS A 36 8.20 19.88 26.55
C LYS A 36 8.00 21.16 25.74
N ASP A 37 7.51 21.02 24.52
CA ASP A 37 7.18 22.12 23.62
C ASP A 37 6.08 21.69 22.66
N ASP A 38 5.08 22.55 22.45
CA ASP A 38 3.89 22.23 21.65
C ASP A 38 4.17 22.22 20.13
N ARG A 39 5.27 22.83 19.67
CA ARG A 39 5.55 23.03 18.24
C ARG A 39 6.87 22.43 17.79
N ALA A 40 7.91 22.56 18.61
CA ALA A 40 9.24 22.07 18.26
C ALA A 40 9.32 20.55 18.44
N PHE A 41 10.00 19.84 17.54
CA PHE A 41 10.29 18.42 17.71
C PHE A 41 11.64 18.18 18.43
N ALA A 42 12.52 19.17 18.41
CA ALA A 42 13.81 19.16 19.09
C ALA A 42 14.23 20.57 19.47
N VAL A 43 15.11 20.69 20.46
CA VAL A 43 15.79 21.94 20.82
C VAL A 43 17.27 21.73 20.62
N PHE A 44 17.90 22.62 19.88
CA PHE A 44 19.32 22.59 19.55
C PHE A 44 20.08 23.61 20.40
N ASP A 45 21.24 23.21 20.91
CA ASP A 45 22.16 24.12 21.58
C ASP A 45 23.06 24.80 20.55
N ASN A 46 22.95 26.13 20.44
CA ASN A 46 23.76 26.94 19.54
C ASN A 46 24.82 27.72 20.36
N PRO A 47 26.03 27.16 20.53
CA PRO A 47 27.07 27.78 21.34
C PRO A 47 27.63 29.06 20.69
N TYR A 48 27.56 29.19 19.36
CA TYR A 48 28.07 30.36 18.63
C TYR A 48 27.22 31.61 18.89
N MET A 49 25.91 31.42 19.01
CA MET A 49 24.94 32.49 19.26
C MET A 49 24.48 32.56 20.73
N GLN A 50 25.00 31.67 21.58
CA GLN A 50 24.64 31.53 23.01
C GLN A 50 23.12 31.47 23.23
N ARG A 51 22.42 30.66 22.43
CA ARG A 51 20.95 30.48 22.51
C ARG A 51 20.54 29.04 22.24
N TYR A 52 19.31 28.71 22.61
CA TYR A 52 18.67 27.47 22.18
C TYR A 52 17.77 27.71 20.98
N ASP A 53 18.01 26.97 19.90
CA ASP A 53 17.24 27.03 18.67
C ASP A 53 16.17 25.94 18.64
N LYS A 54 14.90 26.34 18.53
CA LYS A 54 13.77 25.40 18.47
C LYS A 54 13.59 24.89 17.04
N ALA A 55 13.71 23.58 16.84
CA ALA A 55 13.49 22.96 15.55
C ALA A 55 12.00 22.64 15.35
N ILE A 56 11.37 23.35 14.42
CA ILE A 56 9.97 23.12 14.01
C ILE A 56 9.98 22.24 12.78
N PHE A 57 9.06 21.26 12.74
CA PHE A 57 8.94 20.37 11.60
C PHE A 57 8.51 21.16 10.35
N ASP A 58 9.37 21.20 9.34
CA ASP A 58 9.09 21.77 8.04
C ASP A 58 9.47 20.75 6.97
N ARG A 59 8.46 20.07 6.44
CA ARG A 59 8.61 19.05 5.40
C ARG A 59 9.39 19.57 4.18
N THR A 60 9.19 20.84 3.79
CA THR A 60 9.84 21.39 2.58
C THR A 60 11.34 21.55 2.76
N LYS A 61 11.78 21.80 3.99
CA LYS A 61 13.20 21.92 4.34
C LYS A 61 13.83 20.57 4.69
N MET A 62 13.12 19.74 5.46
CA MET A 62 13.65 18.47 5.96
C MET A 62 13.73 17.37 4.89
N GLY A 63 12.85 17.39 3.88
CA GLY A 63 12.86 16.39 2.81
C GLY A 63 12.76 14.96 3.33
N HIS A 64 13.55 14.04 2.76
CA HIS A 64 13.69 12.69 3.31
C HIS A 64 14.55 12.74 4.59
N THR A 65 14.03 12.25 5.71
CA THR A 65 14.70 12.29 7.02
C THR A 65 15.06 10.88 7.49
N LEU A 66 16.31 10.69 7.92
CA LEU A 66 16.79 9.46 8.56
C LEU A 66 17.19 9.75 10.01
N ILE A 67 16.59 9.02 10.94
CA ILE A 67 16.91 9.04 12.36
C ILE A 67 17.73 7.79 12.67
N VAL A 68 18.98 7.98 13.08
CA VAL A 68 19.93 6.88 13.36
C VAL A 68 20.26 6.89 14.84
N GLY A 69 20.35 5.72 15.46
CA GLY A 69 20.92 5.59 16.80
C GLY A 69 20.63 4.23 17.41
N ARG A 70 21.41 3.81 18.40
CA ARG A 70 21.29 2.49 19.03
C ARG A 70 19.92 2.22 19.68
N ALA A 71 19.64 0.97 20.04
CA ALA A 71 18.43 0.62 20.80
C ALA A 71 18.37 1.44 22.11
N GLY A 72 17.19 1.96 22.46
CA GLY A 72 17.00 2.79 23.66
C GLY A 72 17.41 4.28 23.52
N SER A 73 17.94 4.70 22.37
CA SER A 73 18.35 6.11 22.13
C SER A 73 17.19 7.11 21.98
N GLY A 74 15.94 6.64 21.91
CA GLY A 74 14.75 7.51 21.78
C GLY A 74 14.23 7.70 20.34
N LYS A 75 14.68 6.91 19.36
CA LYS A 75 14.23 6.97 17.95
C LYS A 75 12.70 6.98 17.79
N SER A 76 12.02 5.96 18.33
CA SER A 76 10.56 5.81 18.20
C SER A 76 9.81 6.94 18.90
N GLU A 77 10.37 7.50 19.99
CA GLU A 77 9.80 8.67 20.69
C GLU A 77 9.94 9.96 19.86
N LEU A 78 11.11 10.18 19.24
CA LEU A 78 11.33 11.31 18.34
C LEU A 78 10.43 11.22 17.10
N MET A 79 10.28 10.02 16.55
CA MET A 79 9.39 9.77 15.40
C MET A 79 7.92 9.95 15.77
N HIS A 80 7.50 9.51 16.96
CA HIS A 80 6.17 9.79 17.50
C HIS A 80 5.93 11.29 17.66
N THR A 81 6.91 12.01 18.23
CA THR A 81 6.90 13.47 18.38
C THR A 81 6.78 14.18 17.02
N LEU A 82 7.49 13.72 15.99
CA LEU A 82 7.35 14.22 14.62
C LEU A 82 5.95 13.94 14.07
N ALA A 83 5.44 12.70 14.26
CA ALA A 83 4.12 12.31 13.78
C ALA A 83 2.97 13.11 14.42
N GLU A 84 3.16 13.56 15.66
CA GLU A 84 2.21 14.46 16.30
C GLU A 84 2.12 15.85 15.66
N ARG A 85 3.19 16.29 15.01
CA ARG A 85 3.32 17.62 14.40
C ARG A 85 3.00 17.63 12.91
N PHE A 86 2.59 16.50 12.34
CA PHE A 86 2.13 16.45 10.95
C PHE A 86 0.81 17.20 10.80
N ASN A 87 0.72 18.04 9.77
CA ASN A 87 -0.50 18.77 9.45
C ASN A 87 -1.63 17.80 9.06
N GLU A 88 -2.88 18.15 9.37
CA GLU A 88 -4.05 17.32 9.08
C GLU A 88 -4.28 17.11 7.57
N ASP A 89 -3.82 18.05 6.74
CA ASP A 89 -3.88 17.96 5.27
C ASP A 89 -2.81 17.04 4.67
N THR A 90 -1.99 16.39 5.49
CA THR A 90 -0.96 15.43 5.08
C THR A 90 -1.49 14.01 5.16
N SER A 91 -1.26 13.20 4.13
CA SER A 91 -1.50 11.76 4.19
C SER A 91 -0.26 11.05 4.73
N VAL A 92 -0.44 10.31 5.82
CA VAL A 92 0.62 9.64 6.56
C VAL A 92 0.40 8.13 6.47
N TYR A 93 1.45 7.39 6.10
CA TYR A 93 1.45 5.93 6.09
C TYR A 93 2.58 5.45 6.99
N ILE A 94 2.28 4.54 7.92
CA ILE A 94 3.18 4.16 9.00
C ILE A 94 3.47 2.66 8.91
N ILE A 95 4.75 2.31 8.94
CA ILE A 95 5.26 0.96 9.17
C ILE A 95 5.94 0.97 10.55
N ASP A 96 5.37 0.25 11.52
CA ASP A 96 5.83 0.25 12.92
C ASP A 96 6.40 -1.13 13.29
N HIS A 97 7.71 -1.30 13.13
CA HIS A 97 8.48 -2.44 13.65
C HIS A 97 9.18 -2.09 14.99
N GLY A 98 8.79 -1.00 15.66
CA GLY A 98 9.45 -0.45 16.85
C GLY A 98 8.76 -0.79 18.17
N GLY A 99 7.86 -1.78 18.19
CA GLY A 99 7.10 -2.17 19.37
C GLY A 99 5.80 -1.40 19.59
N GLY A 100 5.25 -0.77 18.54
CA GLY A 100 3.89 -0.21 18.55
C GLY A 100 3.79 1.21 19.13
N ARG A 101 4.91 1.94 19.22
CA ARG A 101 4.93 3.30 19.78
C ARG A 101 4.10 4.28 18.95
N LEU A 102 3.91 4.01 17.66
CA LEU A 102 3.15 4.86 16.73
C LEU A 102 1.68 4.43 16.57
N ARG A 103 1.23 3.42 17.33
CA ARG A 103 -0.12 2.85 17.19
C ARG A 103 -1.24 3.86 17.45
N ASP A 104 -1.03 4.81 18.33
CA ASP A 104 -1.99 5.88 18.63
C ASP A 104 -2.22 6.83 17.44
N GLN A 105 -1.23 6.98 16.56
CA GLN A 105 -1.33 7.76 15.33
C GLN A 105 -2.28 7.13 14.30
N SER A 106 -2.58 5.84 14.41
CA SER A 106 -3.51 5.14 13.51
C SER A 106 -4.94 5.71 13.52
N GLN A 107 -5.32 6.40 14.61
CA GLN A 107 -6.66 6.96 14.81
C GLN A 107 -6.82 8.36 14.23
N LYS A 108 -5.73 9.00 13.79
CA LYS A 108 -5.77 10.35 13.20
C LYS A 108 -6.35 10.31 11.79
N SER A 109 -7.07 11.36 11.42
CA SER A 109 -7.63 11.54 10.06
C SER A 109 -6.55 11.55 8.99
N CYS A 110 -5.37 12.10 9.30
CA CYS A 110 -4.20 12.14 8.42
C CYS A 110 -3.57 10.75 8.19
N CYS A 111 -3.90 9.73 8.99
CA CYS A 111 -3.33 8.40 8.84
C CYS A 111 -4.09 7.58 7.79
N GLY A 112 -3.46 7.36 6.64
CA GLY A 112 -3.94 6.54 5.53
C GLY A 112 -3.66 5.04 5.73
N GLY A 113 -2.70 4.68 6.58
CA GLY A 113 -2.34 3.29 6.83
C GLY A 113 -1.40 3.14 8.02
N TYR A 114 -1.62 2.09 8.80
CA TYR A 114 -0.73 1.67 9.87
C TYR A 114 -0.50 0.17 9.68
N ILE A 115 0.76 -0.23 9.59
CA ILE A 115 1.19 -1.61 9.38
C ILE A 115 2.06 -2.01 10.56
N SER A 116 1.67 -3.11 11.19
CA SER A 116 2.43 -3.74 12.27
C SER A 116 3.46 -4.74 11.72
N GLU A 117 4.40 -5.16 12.56
CA GLU A 117 5.48 -6.09 12.18
C GLU A 117 4.98 -7.43 11.59
N ASP A 118 3.77 -7.88 11.96
CA ASP A 118 3.20 -9.15 11.50
C ASP A 118 2.59 -9.09 10.08
N GLU A 119 2.47 -7.90 9.48
CA GLU A 119 1.72 -7.64 8.24
C GLU A 119 2.63 -7.42 7.02
N SER A 120 3.55 -8.36 6.77
CA SER A 120 4.58 -8.22 5.71
C SER A 120 4.01 -7.98 4.31
N ASP A 121 2.91 -8.62 3.95
CA ASP A 121 2.28 -8.48 2.64
C ASP A 121 1.72 -7.06 2.43
N ASP A 122 1.33 -6.38 3.50
CA ASP A 122 0.81 -5.01 3.41
C ASP A 122 1.91 -3.98 3.20
N ILE A 123 3.13 -4.28 3.62
CA ILE A 123 4.30 -3.45 3.31
C ILE A 123 4.47 -3.38 1.78
N GLU A 124 4.44 -4.53 1.08
CA GLU A 124 4.55 -4.56 -0.39
C GLU A 124 3.39 -3.76 -1.04
N ARG A 125 2.15 -3.97 -0.57
CA ARG A 125 0.97 -3.22 -1.06
C ARG A 125 1.10 -1.72 -0.87
N LEU A 126 1.56 -1.28 0.30
CA LEU A 126 1.76 0.13 0.60
C LEU A 126 2.82 0.74 -0.31
N MET A 127 3.93 0.04 -0.55
CA MET A 127 4.97 0.52 -1.44
C MET A 127 4.46 0.64 -2.89
N ILE A 128 3.72 -0.35 -3.39
CA ILE A 128 3.06 -0.28 -4.71
C ILE A 128 2.10 0.91 -4.77
N PHE A 129 1.29 1.10 -3.74
CA PHE A 129 0.34 2.22 -3.66
C PHE A 129 1.04 3.59 -3.72
N ILE A 130 2.15 3.77 -3.00
CA ILE A 130 2.92 5.02 -3.01
C ILE A 130 3.58 5.23 -4.39
N GLU A 131 4.11 4.18 -5.02
CA GLU A 131 4.71 4.25 -6.36
C GLU A 131 3.68 4.60 -7.45
N GLU A 132 2.47 4.08 -7.35
CA GLU A 132 1.37 4.43 -8.25
C GLU A 132 0.98 5.89 -8.08
N GLU A 133 0.87 6.39 -6.85
CA GLU A 133 0.59 7.81 -6.59
C GLU A 133 1.73 8.71 -7.10
N LEU A 134 2.99 8.31 -6.90
CA LEU A 134 4.17 8.97 -7.47
C LEU A 134 4.08 9.05 -8.99
N SER A 135 3.75 7.93 -9.63
CA SER A 135 3.60 7.83 -11.09
C SER A 135 2.43 8.66 -11.62
N ALA A 136 1.31 8.70 -10.88
CA ALA A 136 0.13 9.48 -11.22
C ALA A 136 0.41 10.99 -11.15
N ARG A 137 1.12 11.45 -10.11
CA ARG A 137 1.55 12.86 -9.97
C ARG A 137 2.50 13.27 -11.09
N ARG A 138 3.49 12.42 -11.40
CA ARG A 138 4.42 12.66 -12.50
C ARG A 138 3.73 12.79 -13.87
N LYS A 139 2.71 11.95 -14.14
CA LYS A 139 1.94 12.00 -15.40
C LYS A 139 1.04 13.24 -15.51
N SER A 140 0.51 13.72 -14.39
CA SER A 140 -0.44 14.86 -14.36
C SER A 140 0.23 16.24 -14.30
N GLY A 141 1.52 16.31 -13.95
CA GLY A 141 2.31 17.53 -13.99
C GLY A 141 1.86 18.60 -12.97
N SER A 142 2.14 19.88 -13.24
CA SER A 142 1.94 21.00 -12.29
C SER A 142 0.53 21.16 -11.73
N LYS A 143 -0.51 20.54 -12.30
CA LYS A 143 -1.90 20.60 -11.80
C LYS A 143 -2.11 19.83 -10.49
N THR A 144 -1.19 18.92 -10.12
CA THR A 144 -1.26 18.13 -8.87
C THR A 144 -0.25 18.55 -7.81
N ARG A 145 0.53 19.63 -8.00
CA ARG A 145 1.36 20.19 -6.92
C ARG A 145 0.52 20.69 -5.74
N GLU A 146 -0.78 20.87 -5.95
CA GLU A 146 -1.81 21.16 -4.94
C GLU A 146 -2.38 19.92 -4.23
N LYS A 147 -1.96 18.69 -4.57
CA LYS A 147 -2.36 17.50 -3.82
C LYS A 147 -1.72 17.49 -2.43
N SER A 148 -2.48 16.99 -1.45
CA SER A 148 -2.03 16.71 -0.09
C SER A 148 -0.66 16.02 -0.07
N PRO A 149 0.30 16.54 0.74
CA PRO A 149 1.57 15.89 1.02
C PRO A 149 1.42 14.43 1.44
N VAL A 150 2.38 13.59 1.07
CA VAL A 150 2.45 12.20 1.56
C VAL A 150 3.72 12.02 2.38
N ILE A 151 3.59 11.43 3.57
CA ILE A 151 4.72 11.05 4.43
C ILE A 151 4.65 9.54 4.67
N LEU A 152 5.69 8.82 4.25
CA LEU A 152 5.94 7.45 4.68
C LEU A 152 6.81 7.47 5.94
N VAL A 153 6.30 6.92 7.02
CA VAL A 153 7.01 6.75 8.30
C VAL A 153 7.40 5.27 8.43
N ALA A 154 8.68 4.98 8.63
CA ALA A 154 9.17 3.61 8.79
C ALA A 154 10.04 3.49 10.04
N ASP A 155 9.55 2.80 11.07
CA ASP A 155 10.37 2.38 12.21
C ASP A 155 11.06 1.06 11.92
N GLY A 156 12.30 0.91 12.37
CA GLY A 156 13.10 -0.31 12.16
C GLY A 156 13.46 -0.56 10.68
N LEU A 157 13.84 0.48 9.94
CA LEU A 157 14.17 0.39 8.50
C LEU A 157 15.18 -0.72 8.18
N GLU A 158 16.16 -0.95 9.05
CA GLU A 158 17.19 -2.00 8.88
C GLU A 158 16.59 -3.41 8.80
N SER A 159 15.55 -3.67 9.59
CA SER A 159 14.90 -4.97 9.65
C SER A 159 14.06 -5.18 8.40
N ILE A 160 13.35 -4.14 7.95
CA ILE A 160 12.49 -4.18 6.76
C ILE A 160 13.34 -4.31 5.50
N GLU A 161 14.42 -3.53 5.39
CA GLU A 161 15.33 -3.57 4.23
C GLU A 161 16.02 -4.93 4.10
N LYS A 162 16.47 -5.53 5.21
CA LYS A 162 17.08 -6.87 5.21
C LYS A 162 16.08 -7.99 4.91
N ALA A 163 14.80 -7.80 5.23
CA ALA A 163 13.76 -8.80 5.02
C ALA A 163 13.26 -8.85 3.57
N SER A 164 13.27 -7.73 2.84
CA SER A 164 12.72 -7.64 1.48
C SER A 164 13.57 -6.78 0.53
N GLU A 165 14.21 -7.45 -0.43
CA GLU A 165 14.90 -6.77 -1.54
C GLU A 165 13.93 -5.96 -2.41
N GLU A 166 12.70 -6.45 -2.59
CA GLU A 166 11.67 -5.72 -3.32
C GLU A 166 11.34 -4.40 -2.62
N PHE A 167 11.16 -4.41 -1.29
CA PHE A 167 10.96 -3.17 -0.51
C PHE A 167 12.10 -2.18 -0.73
N ARG A 168 13.35 -2.65 -0.67
CA ARG A 168 14.55 -1.81 -0.89
C ARG A 168 14.52 -1.14 -2.26
N GLU A 169 14.13 -1.86 -3.32
CA GLU A 169 14.00 -1.27 -4.66
C GLU A 169 12.91 -0.21 -4.73
N HIS A 170 11.75 -0.45 -4.12
CA HIS A 170 10.66 0.53 -4.11
C HIS A 170 11.06 1.78 -3.31
N LEU A 171 11.71 1.59 -2.17
CA LEU A 171 12.22 2.68 -1.35
C LEU A 171 13.21 3.56 -2.13
N ILE A 172 14.13 2.97 -2.89
CA ILE A 172 15.08 3.74 -3.72
C ILE A 172 14.33 4.60 -4.76
N ARG A 173 13.30 4.03 -5.42
CA ARG A 173 12.48 4.77 -6.40
C ARG A 173 11.76 5.95 -5.74
N ILE A 174 11.17 5.73 -4.56
CA ILE A 174 10.47 6.77 -3.78
C ILE A 174 11.45 7.85 -3.30
N LEU A 175 12.59 7.48 -2.72
CA LEU A 175 13.59 8.45 -2.23
C LEU A 175 14.21 9.28 -3.37
N THR A 176 14.29 8.72 -4.59
CA THR A 176 14.89 9.43 -5.74
C THR A 176 13.95 10.47 -6.35
N ALA A 177 12.66 10.16 -6.46
CA ALA A 177 11.68 11.00 -7.18
C ALA A 177 10.61 11.64 -6.27
N GLY A 178 10.46 11.15 -5.04
CA GLY A 178 9.38 11.52 -4.13
C GLY A 178 9.37 13.00 -3.77
N LYS A 179 10.53 13.58 -3.47
CA LYS A 179 10.67 14.99 -3.07
C LYS A 179 10.03 15.95 -4.09
N ALA A 180 10.21 15.69 -5.39
CA ALA A 180 9.66 16.53 -6.46
C ALA A 180 8.12 16.47 -6.54
N GLU A 181 7.52 15.36 -6.09
CA GLU A 181 6.10 15.05 -6.15
C GLU A 181 5.40 15.18 -4.78
N ASN A 182 6.01 15.89 -3.82
CA ASN A 182 5.48 16.10 -2.46
C ASN A 182 5.34 14.80 -1.63
N ILE A 183 6.18 13.81 -1.89
CA ILE A 183 6.26 12.55 -1.13
C ILE A 183 7.60 12.52 -0.37
N SER A 184 7.55 12.44 0.96
CA SER A 184 8.74 12.37 1.82
C SER A 184 8.74 11.08 2.64
N VAL A 185 9.92 10.68 3.09
CA VAL A 185 10.13 9.48 3.90
C VAL A 185 10.81 9.91 5.19
N ILE A 186 10.27 9.48 6.33
CA ILE A 186 10.87 9.63 7.64
C ILE A 186 11.14 8.22 8.15
N ALA A 187 12.39 7.85 8.25
CA ALA A 187 12.78 6.51 8.67
C ALA A 187 13.61 6.55 9.95
N ALA A 188 13.40 5.59 10.84
CA ALA A 188 14.26 5.34 11.98
C ALA A 188 15.02 4.03 11.78
N SER A 189 16.29 4.01 12.17
CA SER A 189 17.11 2.81 12.08
C SER A 189 18.13 2.70 13.20
N CYS A 190 18.41 1.48 13.67
CA CYS A 190 19.46 1.25 14.67
C CYS A 190 20.87 1.43 14.12
N GLU A 191 21.04 1.19 12.83
CA GLU A 191 22.30 1.31 12.12
C GLU A 191 22.09 2.13 10.85
N ILE A 192 23.16 2.56 10.20
CA ILE A 192 23.01 3.30 8.94
C ILE A 192 22.70 2.30 7.82
N PRO A 193 21.63 2.53 7.01
CA PRO A 193 21.30 1.68 5.87
C PRO A 193 22.47 1.51 4.89
N ALA A 194 22.55 0.35 4.24
CA ALA A 194 23.67 0.04 3.36
C ALA A 194 23.56 0.74 1.99
N GLY A 195 24.71 0.99 1.36
CA GLY A 195 24.80 1.33 -0.05
C GLY A 195 24.18 2.69 -0.42
N LYS A 196 23.29 2.69 -1.42
CA LYS A 196 22.70 3.92 -1.97
C LYS A 196 21.62 4.52 -1.06
N VAL A 197 20.89 3.69 -0.30
CA VAL A 197 19.72 4.12 0.48
C VAL A 197 20.11 5.20 1.50
N SER A 198 21.20 4.99 2.24
CA SER A 198 21.66 5.95 3.25
C SER A 198 22.15 7.28 2.72
N ARG A 199 22.34 7.44 1.40
CA ARG A 199 22.76 8.72 0.80
C ARG A 199 21.63 9.49 0.13
N LEU A 200 20.45 8.90 0.02
CA LEU A 200 19.28 9.52 -0.60
C LEU A 200 18.46 10.35 0.38
N PHE A 201 18.79 10.30 1.68
CA PHE A 201 18.16 11.16 2.68
C PHE A 201 18.77 12.57 2.64
N ASP A 202 17.91 13.56 2.88
CA ASP A 202 18.28 14.98 2.92
C ASP A 202 18.70 15.40 4.34
N THR A 203 17.96 14.92 5.35
CA THR A 203 18.18 15.25 6.76
C THR A 203 18.59 14.02 7.54
N TYR A 204 19.63 14.15 8.36
CA TYR A 204 20.12 13.09 9.25
C TYR A 204 20.07 13.59 10.69
N LEU A 205 19.47 12.79 11.57
CA LEU A 205 19.43 13.03 13.01
C LEU A 205 20.09 11.83 13.69
N PHE A 206 21.28 12.03 14.26
CA PHE A 206 22.02 10.98 14.96
C PHE A 206 21.74 11.08 16.46
N LEU A 207 21.14 10.05 17.06
CA LEU A 207 20.84 9.97 18.49
C LEU A 207 21.90 9.13 19.22
N GLY A 208 22.27 9.56 20.43
CA GLY A 208 23.26 8.90 21.26
C GLY A 208 24.71 9.24 20.88
N ASP A 209 25.61 8.30 21.16
CA ASP A 209 27.06 8.46 21.05
C ASP A 209 27.63 7.82 19.77
N GLU A 210 27.12 8.22 18.61
CA GLU A 210 27.66 7.76 17.33
C GLU A 210 29.06 8.31 17.05
N ASP A 211 29.87 7.52 16.35
CA ASP A 211 31.26 7.88 16.05
C ASP A 211 31.34 9.18 15.19
N PRO A 212 32.08 10.21 15.61
CA PRO A 212 32.16 11.48 14.88
C PRO A 212 32.63 11.35 13.43
N TYR A 213 33.48 10.38 13.10
CA TYR A 213 33.89 10.14 11.71
C TYR A 213 32.74 9.59 10.90
N THR A 214 31.93 8.71 11.46
CA THR A 214 30.71 8.22 10.81
C THR A 214 29.72 9.36 10.59
N VAL A 215 29.40 10.15 11.62
CA VAL A 215 28.50 11.31 11.52
C VAL A 215 28.98 12.32 10.48
N SER A 216 30.29 12.60 10.45
CA SER A 216 30.91 13.54 9.51
C SER A 216 30.66 13.21 8.03
N GLN A 217 30.57 11.92 7.68
CA GLN A 217 30.34 11.47 6.30
C GLN A 217 28.96 11.84 5.78
N TYR A 218 27.94 11.81 6.66
CA TYR A 218 26.55 12.08 6.30
C TYR A 218 26.19 13.55 6.46
N LEU A 219 26.68 14.20 7.53
CA LEU A 219 26.46 15.63 7.74
C LEU A 219 27.36 16.51 6.85
N LYS A 220 28.39 15.94 6.21
CA LYS A 220 29.34 16.65 5.32
C LYS A 220 30.09 17.80 6.02
N VAL A 221 30.39 17.62 7.30
CA VAL A 221 31.15 18.56 8.13
C VAL A 221 32.39 17.87 8.68
N PRO A 222 33.49 18.57 8.98
CA PRO A 222 34.69 17.97 9.53
C PRO A 222 34.43 17.25 10.88
N PRO A 223 35.03 16.06 11.15
CA PRO A 223 34.83 15.33 12.40
C PRO A 223 35.12 16.14 13.67
N ARG A 224 36.08 17.08 13.59
CA ARG A 224 36.45 17.98 14.70
C ARG A 224 35.36 19.00 15.08
N ASP A 225 34.44 19.26 14.15
CA ASP A 225 33.36 20.23 14.33
C ASP A 225 32.08 19.53 14.83
N ILE A 226 32.07 18.19 14.90
CA ILE A 226 30.96 17.40 15.46
C ILE A 226 30.97 17.53 17.00
N PRO A 227 29.87 17.99 17.62
CA PRO A 227 29.76 18.06 19.07
C PRO A 227 29.93 16.69 19.73
N GLN A 228 30.62 16.65 20.87
CA GLN A 228 30.68 15.45 21.70
C GLN A 228 29.44 15.37 22.58
N VAL A 229 28.57 14.42 22.26
CA VAL A 229 27.29 14.24 22.96
C VAL A 229 27.45 13.30 24.15
N MET A 230 27.01 13.74 25.32
CA MET A 230 26.84 12.86 26.47
C MET A 230 25.60 11.99 26.25
N TYR A 231 25.72 10.66 26.36
CA TYR A 231 24.59 9.78 26.12
C TYR A 231 23.40 10.10 27.04
N MET A 232 22.27 10.44 26.41
CA MET A 232 20.97 10.58 27.05
C MET A 232 19.89 10.25 26.01
N PRO A 233 18.82 9.51 26.35
CA PRO A 233 17.74 9.24 25.41
C PRO A 233 17.16 10.54 24.83
N GLY A 234 16.96 10.59 23.52
CA GLY A 234 16.51 11.76 22.77
C GLY A 234 17.60 12.78 22.47
N ARG A 235 18.81 12.64 23.01
CA ARG A 235 19.93 13.53 22.72
C ARG A 235 20.69 13.09 21.49
N GLY A 236 21.17 14.03 20.69
CA GLY A 236 21.83 13.73 19.44
C GLY A 236 22.53 14.90 18.76
N VAL A 237 23.02 14.66 17.54
CA VAL A 237 23.60 15.67 16.64
C VAL A 237 22.78 15.75 15.37
N GLY A 238 22.49 16.97 14.93
CA GLY A 238 21.84 17.25 13.66
C GLY A 238 22.33 18.55 13.05
N LEU A 239 21.85 18.88 11.86
CA LEU A 239 22.18 20.14 11.19
C LEU A 239 21.04 21.16 11.34
N ILE A 240 21.40 22.38 11.75
CA ILE A 240 20.58 23.58 11.60
C ILE A 240 21.40 24.61 10.86
N GLU A 241 20.88 25.14 9.75
CA GLU A 241 21.59 26.16 8.94
C GLU A 241 23.03 25.74 8.61
N ASP A 242 23.21 24.49 8.22
CA ASP A 242 24.50 23.83 7.91
C ASP A 242 25.51 23.74 9.09
N MET A 243 25.06 24.04 10.32
CA MET A 243 25.87 23.89 11.54
C MET A 243 25.55 22.57 12.25
N PRO A 244 26.58 21.76 12.59
CA PRO A 244 26.39 20.56 13.41
C PRO A 244 26.22 20.97 14.87
N LEU A 245 25.00 20.80 15.38
CA LEU A 245 24.62 21.23 16.71
C LEU A 245 24.08 20.03 17.52
N GLU A 246 24.38 20.02 18.82
CA GLU A 246 23.77 19.08 19.76
C GLU A 246 22.29 19.45 19.93
N PHE A 247 21.43 18.45 19.97
CA PHE A 247 20.01 18.63 20.24
C PHE A 247 19.49 17.66 21.28
N GLN A 248 18.38 18.05 21.90
CA GLN A 248 17.53 17.18 22.70
C GLN A 248 16.16 17.13 22.04
N ALA A 249 15.69 15.93 21.75
CA ALA A 249 14.34 15.65 21.28
C ALA A 249 13.32 16.13 22.31
N VAL A 250 12.30 16.82 21.82
CA VAL A 250 11.16 17.22 22.65
C VAL A 250 10.32 15.99 22.92
N ARG A 251 9.85 15.85 24.16
CA ARG A 251 8.84 14.86 24.50
C ARG A 251 7.47 15.46 24.28
N SER A 252 6.67 14.82 23.44
CA SER A 252 5.32 15.27 23.22
C SER A 252 4.46 15.06 24.48
N PRO A 253 3.62 16.05 24.87
CA PRO A 253 2.60 15.82 25.89
C PRO A 253 1.59 14.79 25.36
N ASP A 254 1.15 13.84 26.21
CA ASP A 254 0.22 12.78 25.82
C ASP A 254 -1.08 13.40 25.26
N HIS A 255 -1.17 13.56 23.94
CA HIS A 255 -2.37 14.02 23.27
C HIS A 255 -3.25 12.82 22.97
N SER A 256 -4.52 12.87 23.40
CA SER A 256 -5.51 11.90 22.93
C SER A 256 -5.60 12.02 21.41
N GLY A 257 -5.12 11.01 20.67
CA GLY A 257 -4.95 11.00 19.20
C GLY A 257 -6.22 11.11 18.35
N LYS A 258 -7.24 11.86 18.81
CA LYS A 258 -8.47 12.13 18.09
C LYS A 258 -8.31 13.43 17.29
N SER A 259 -8.44 13.31 15.98
CA SER A 259 -8.56 14.49 15.11
C SER A 259 -9.87 15.24 15.39
N PRO A 260 -9.88 16.58 15.27
CA PRO A 260 -11.10 17.38 15.25
C PRO A 260 -12.12 16.86 14.23
N PRO A 261 -13.43 17.09 14.44
CA PRO A 261 -14.44 16.79 13.44
C PRO A 261 -14.27 17.72 12.22
N GLY A 262 -14.28 17.14 11.01
CA GLY A 262 -14.21 17.88 9.74
C GLY A 262 -12.87 17.86 9.01
N CYS A 263 -11.83 17.23 9.59
CA CYS A 263 -10.53 17.08 8.93
C CYS A 263 -10.61 16.21 7.67
N VAL A 264 -9.84 16.57 6.66
CA VAL A 264 -9.66 15.74 5.46
C VAL A 264 -9.05 14.40 5.89
N ARG A 265 -9.71 13.31 5.52
CA ARG A 265 -9.19 11.96 5.78
C ARG A 265 -8.22 11.57 4.69
N ALA A 266 -7.06 11.09 5.10
CA ALA A 266 -6.09 10.50 4.19
C ALA A 266 -6.72 9.29 3.46
N VAL A 267 -6.31 9.12 2.21
CA VAL A 267 -6.75 7.99 1.39
C VAL A 267 -6.21 6.72 2.02
N LYS A 268 -7.11 5.78 2.36
CA LYS A 268 -6.70 4.47 2.85
C LYS A 268 -6.04 3.69 1.72
N PHE A 269 -4.85 3.13 1.97
CA PHE A 269 -4.25 2.23 0.99
C PHE A 269 -5.05 0.92 0.93
N PRO A 270 -5.10 0.23 -0.22
CA PRO A 270 -5.86 -1.01 -0.34
C PRO A 270 -5.19 -2.13 0.47
N HIS A 271 -5.97 -2.80 1.31
CA HIS A 271 -5.52 -3.88 2.18
C HIS A 271 -6.34 -5.14 1.89
N VAL A 272 -5.69 -6.30 1.93
CA VAL A 272 -6.39 -7.60 1.86
C VAL A 272 -6.60 -8.09 3.28
N PRO A 273 -7.86 -8.19 3.76
CA PRO A 273 -8.13 -8.66 5.10
C PRO A 273 -7.58 -10.08 5.31
N PRO A 274 -7.01 -10.42 6.49
CA PRO A 274 -6.46 -11.74 6.78
C PRO A 274 -7.47 -12.88 6.53
N LYS A 275 -8.76 -12.58 6.74
CA LYS A 275 -9.88 -13.39 6.28
C LYS A 275 -10.73 -12.58 5.31
N ALA A 276 -10.57 -12.81 4.02
CA ALA A 276 -11.41 -12.23 2.99
C ALA A 276 -12.81 -12.86 3.03
N THR A 277 -13.75 -12.24 3.74
CA THR A 277 -15.17 -12.57 3.69
C THR A 277 -15.90 -11.68 2.69
N LEU A 278 -17.07 -12.15 2.23
CA LEU A 278 -17.89 -11.37 1.32
C LEU A 278 -18.38 -10.08 1.99
N GLU A 279 -18.74 -10.15 3.27
CA GLU A 279 -19.19 -9.00 4.05
C GLU A 279 -18.12 -7.88 4.11
N ILE A 280 -16.87 -8.23 4.42
CA ILE A 280 -15.77 -7.26 4.47
C ILE A 280 -15.55 -6.62 3.10
N MET A 281 -15.54 -7.44 2.04
CA MET A 281 -15.43 -6.94 0.67
C MET A 281 -16.56 -5.95 0.36
N MET A 282 -17.79 -6.33 0.66
CA MET A 282 -18.98 -5.51 0.40
C MET A 282 -19.05 -4.23 1.23
N GLY A 283 -18.46 -4.21 2.42
CA GLY A 283 -18.31 -3.01 3.24
C GLY A 283 -17.29 -2.01 2.69
N SER A 284 -16.28 -2.48 1.94
CA SER A 284 -15.25 -1.65 1.33
C SER A 284 -15.64 -1.06 -0.03
N LEU A 285 -16.68 -1.59 -0.66
CA LEU A 285 -17.14 -1.14 -1.96
C LEU A 285 -17.91 0.18 -1.85
N THR A 286 -17.52 1.16 -2.67
CA THR A 286 -18.31 2.37 -2.93
C THR A 286 -19.06 2.22 -4.25
N ASP A 287 -20.23 2.86 -4.37
CA ASP A 287 -21.02 2.85 -5.61
C ASP A 287 -20.21 3.39 -6.80
N GLU A 288 -19.25 4.29 -6.56
CA GLU A 288 -18.32 4.77 -7.58
C GLU A 288 -17.46 3.67 -8.18
N ILE A 289 -16.96 2.72 -7.38
CA ILE A 289 -16.09 1.64 -7.86
C ILE A 289 -16.86 0.75 -8.85
N VAL A 290 -18.13 0.47 -8.58
CA VAL A 290 -18.91 -0.46 -9.40
C VAL A 290 -19.54 0.24 -10.60
N CYS A 291 -20.18 1.40 -10.41
CA CYS A 291 -20.84 2.12 -11.50
C CYS A 291 -19.86 2.77 -12.49
N LYS A 292 -18.71 3.31 -12.04
CA LYS A 292 -17.73 3.94 -12.95
C LYS A 292 -16.81 2.95 -13.64
N ARG A 293 -16.49 1.82 -13.00
CA ARG A 293 -15.59 0.80 -13.60
C ARG A 293 -16.32 -0.25 -14.42
N GLY A 294 -17.64 -0.38 -14.25
CA GLY A 294 -18.42 -1.39 -14.98
C GLY A 294 -17.97 -2.81 -14.66
N ILE A 295 -17.68 -3.11 -13.39
CA ILE A 295 -17.21 -4.42 -12.94
C ILE A 295 -18.18 -5.09 -11.97
N ILE A 296 -18.24 -6.42 -11.95
CA ILE A 296 -18.80 -7.20 -10.84
C ILE A 296 -17.68 -7.57 -9.89
N PRO A 297 -17.68 -7.10 -8.63
CA PRO A 297 -16.65 -7.41 -7.65
C PRO A 297 -16.57 -8.91 -7.35
N VAL A 298 -15.34 -9.45 -7.37
CA VAL A 298 -15.09 -10.88 -7.16
C VAL A 298 -14.12 -11.13 -6.01
N GLY A 299 -13.14 -10.25 -5.83
CA GLY A 299 -12.12 -10.41 -4.81
C GLY A 299 -11.13 -9.25 -4.80
N TYR A 300 -9.94 -9.52 -4.31
CA TYR A 300 -8.84 -8.58 -4.19
C TYR A 300 -7.70 -9.01 -5.09
N GLU A 301 -7.07 -8.08 -5.79
CA GLU A 301 -5.77 -8.30 -6.40
C GLU A 301 -4.73 -8.58 -5.30
N GLN A 302 -4.01 -9.69 -5.41
CA GLN A 302 -3.11 -10.15 -4.34
C GLN A 302 -2.02 -9.12 -4.01
N LYS A 303 -1.41 -8.53 -5.04
CA LYS A 303 -0.26 -7.61 -4.94
C LYS A 303 -0.65 -6.20 -4.55
N SER A 304 -1.75 -5.67 -5.07
CA SER A 304 -2.14 -4.28 -4.81
C SER A 304 -3.17 -4.13 -3.69
N GLY A 305 -3.89 -5.20 -3.34
CA GLY A 305 -5.02 -5.19 -2.42
C GLY A 305 -6.29 -4.52 -2.97
N LYS A 306 -6.29 -4.05 -4.23
CA LYS A 306 -7.45 -3.42 -4.85
C LYS A 306 -8.54 -4.43 -5.14
N ILE A 307 -9.79 -3.98 -5.14
CA ILE A 307 -10.90 -4.81 -5.60
C ILE A 307 -10.72 -5.16 -7.08
N TYR A 308 -10.70 -6.46 -7.33
CA TYR A 308 -10.80 -7.07 -8.65
C TYR A 308 -12.25 -7.49 -8.92
N GLY A 309 -12.69 -7.32 -10.17
CA GLY A 309 -14.00 -7.73 -10.60
C GLY A 309 -14.06 -8.03 -12.10
N PHE A 310 -15.10 -8.75 -12.53
CA PHE A 310 -15.28 -9.07 -13.95
C PHE A 310 -15.82 -7.87 -14.71
N PRO A 311 -15.23 -7.52 -15.86
CA PRO A 311 -15.62 -6.34 -16.61
C PRO A 311 -16.90 -6.60 -17.42
N ILE A 312 -18.00 -5.98 -17.02
CA ILE A 312 -19.30 -6.05 -17.70
C ILE A 312 -19.24 -5.23 -18.98
N GLY A 313 -19.67 -5.83 -20.10
CA GLY A 313 -19.70 -5.16 -21.40
C GLY A 313 -18.35 -5.09 -22.12
N VAL A 314 -17.27 -5.57 -21.48
CA VAL A 314 -15.96 -5.75 -22.13
C VAL A 314 -15.78 -7.20 -22.57
N VAL A 315 -16.09 -8.14 -21.69
CA VAL A 315 -16.09 -9.57 -22.00
C VAL A 315 -17.52 -10.11 -21.94
N LYS A 316 -17.81 -11.07 -22.81
CA LYS A 316 -19.13 -11.73 -22.88
C LYS A 316 -19.18 -12.97 -22.01
N THR A 317 -18.09 -13.73 -21.99
CA THR A 317 -17.99 -15.01 -21.29
C THR A 317 -16.72 -15.08 -20.47
N VAL A 318 -16.88 -15.46 -19.20
CA VAL A 318 -15.82 -15.75 -18.23
C VAL A 318 -15.83 -17.23 -17.93
N LEU A 319 -14.73 -17.93 -18.16
CA LEU A 319 -14.58 -19.33 -17.78
C LEU A 319 -13.88 -19.46 -16.42
N VAL A 320 -14.47 -20.26 -15.54
CA VAL A 320 -13.95 -20.56 -14.21
C VAL A 320 -13.48 -22.00 -14.19
N PHE A 321 -12.17 -22.19 -14.16
CA PHE A 321 -11.57 -23.51 -13.96
C PHE A 321 -11.24 -23.72 -12.49
N GLY A 322 -11.36 -24.94 -11.99
CA GLY A 322 -10.89 -25.26 -10.65
C GLY A 322 -11.20 -26.69 -10.26
N ARG A 323 -10.35 -27.28 -9.42
CA ARG A 323 -10.55 -28.63 -8.89
C ARG A 323 -11.75 -28.72 -7.95
N THR A 324 -12.11 -29.93 -7.55
CA THR A 324 -13.10 -30.14 -6.48
C THR A 324 -12.66 -29.39 -5.21
N PHE A 325 -13.60 -28.75 -4.52
CA PHE A 325 -13.38 -28.00 -3.27
C PHE A 325 -12.52 -26.72 -3.36
N CYS A 326 -12.25 -26.17 -4.55
CA CYS A 326 -11.53 -24.89 -4.67
C CYS A 326 -12.41 -23.63 -4.46
N GLY A 327 -13.72 -23.77 -4.30
CA GLY A 327 -14.65 -22.65 -4.10
C GLY A 327 -15.44 -22.19 -5.33
N ARG A 328 -15.52 -22.98 -6.41
CA ARG A 328 -16.31 -22.66 -7.63
C ARG A 328 -17.74 -22.21 -7.34
N HIS A 329 -18.50 -23.00 -6.59
CA HIS A 329 -19.88 -22.66 -6.25
C HIS A 329 -19.96 -21.45 -5.30
N THR A 330 -19.01 -21.32 -4.37
CA THR A 330 -18.90 -20.14 -3.50
C THR A 330 -18.68 -18.88 -4.32
N LEU A 331 -17.83 -18.94 -5.36
CA LEU A 331 -17.62 -17.83 -6.29
C LEU A 331 -18.92 -17.41 -6.99
N LEU A 332 -19.65 -18.36 -7.58
CA LEU A 332 -20.92 -18.09 -8.26
C LEU A 332 -21.97 -17.52 -7.29
N PHE A 333 -21.99 -18.01 -6.05
CA PHE A 333 -22.86 -17.50 -4.99
C PHE A 333 -22.49 -16.07 -4.57
N ASN A 334 -21.21 -15.76 -4.41
CA ASN A 334 -20.75 -14.39 -4.12
C ASN A 334 -21.11 -13.43 -5.26
N ILE A 335 -21.04 -13.90 -6.51
CA ILE A 335 -21.43 -13.14 -7.69
C ILE A 335 -22.94 -12.84 -7.67
N SER A 336 -23.79 -13.78 -7.26
CA SER A 336 -25.23 -13.53 -7.20
C SER A 336 -25.58 -12.48 -6.12
N ILE A 337 -24.91 -12.53 -4.97
CA ILE A 337 -25.10 -11.54 -3.89
C ILE A 337 -24.59 -10.15 -4.32
N THR A 338 -23.40 -10.08 -4.91
CA THR A 338 -22.83 -8.82 -5.41
C THR A 338 -23.72 -8.22 -6.50
N ALA A 339 -24.16 -9.04 -7.47
CA ALA A 339 -25.08 -8.61 -8.53
C ALA A 339 -26.39 -8.04 -7.96
N ALA A 340 -27.00 -8.72 -6.98
CA ALA A 340 -28.23 -8.28 -6.35
C ALA A 340 -28.09 -6.91 -5.66
N ARG A 341 -26.95 -6.63 -5.01
CA ARG A 341 -26.68 -5.31 -4.40
C ARG A 341 -26.67 -4.17 -5.42
N TYR A 342 -26.21 -4.46 -6.63
CA TYR A 342 -26.11 -3.46 -7.70
C TYR A 342 -27.29 -3.50 -8.68
N GLY A 343 -28.39 -4.20 -8.32
CA GLY A 343 -29.60 -4.26 -9.14
C GLY A 343 -29.43 -5.03 -10.45
N ILE A 344 -28.44 -5.90 -10.55
CA ILE A 344 -28.17 -6.71 -11.75
C ILE A 344 -28.79 -8.09 -11.57
N THR A 345 -29.63 -8.51 -12.52
CA THR A 345 -30.28 -9.83 -12.46
C THR A 345 -29.24 -10.93 -12.71
N CYS A 346 -29.02 -11.79 -11.72
CA CYS A 346 -28.14 -12.96 -11.82
C CYS A 346 -28.98 -14.24 -11.88
N THR A 347 -28.89 -14.99 -12.99
CA THR A 347 -29.60 -16.26 -13.18
C THR A 347 -28.63 -17.43 -13.13
N TYR A 348 -28.92 -18.42 -12.29
CA TYR A 348 -28.17 -19.66 -12.20
C TYR A 348 -28.77 -20.73 -13.12
N VAL A 349 -27.93 -21.39 -13.91
CA VAL A 349 -28.34 -22.29 -14.99
C VAL A 349 -27.62 -23.64 -14.89
N GLN A 350 -28.38 -24.71 -15.03
CA GLN A 350 -27.91 -26.10 -14.97
C GLN A 350 -28.18 -26.91 -16.25
N SER A 351 -28.96 -26.38 -17.21
CA SER A 351 -29.31 -27.08 -18.44
C SER A 351 -29.29 -26.17 -19.66
N TYR A 352 -29.11 -26.76 -20.84
CA TYR A 352 -29.12 -26.03 -22.10
C TYR A 352 -30.43 -25.26 -22.33
N GLU A 353 -31.59 -25.88 -22.04
CA GLU A 353 -32.88 -25.21 -22.21
C GLU A 353 -33.03 -23.97 -21.31
N ALA A 354 -32.55 -24.05 -20.06
CA ALA A 354 -32.54 -22.91 -19.14
C ALA A 354 -31.57 -21.82 -19.60
N LEU A 355 -30.42 -22.20 -20.16
CA LEU A 355 -29.43 -21.26 -20.71
C LEU A 355 -30.04 -20.43 -21.85
N ILE A 356 -30.54 -21.11 -22.88
CA ILE A 356 -31.05 -20.45 -24.08
C ILE A 356 -32.30 -19.64 -23.79
N SER A 357 -33.22 -20.16 -22.96
CA SER A 357 -34.41 -19.40 -22.56
C SER A 357 -34.05 -18.12 -21.78
N THR A 358 -32.99 -18.15 -20.97
CA THR A 358 -32.51 -16.97 -20.25
C THR A 358 -31.82 -15.99 -21.19
N LEU A 359 -30.97 -16.47 -22.10
CA LEU A 359 -30.23 -15.62 -23.03
C LEU A 359 -31.14 -14.91 -24.03
N ARG A 360 -32.18 -15.59 -24.54
CA ARG A 360 -33.15 -15.04 -25.50
C ARG A 360 -34.09 -13.98 -24.92
N LYS A 361 -34.24 -13.88 -23.59
CA LYS A 361 -35.01 -12.80 -22.97
C LYS A 361 -34.32 -11.46 -23.21
N SER A 362 -35.03 -10.53 -23.86
CA SER A 362 -34.56 -9.16 -24.07
C SER A 362 -34.81 -8.37 -22.77
N GLU A 363 -33.80 -8.37 -21.90
CA GLU A 363 -33.78 -7.64 -20.63
C GLU A 363 -32.48 -6.84 -20.54
N GLU A 364 -32.41 -5.92 -19.58
CA GLU A 364 -31.25 -5.10 -19.22
C GLU A 364 -30.01 -5.93 -18.84
N LYS A 365 -28.94 -5.30 -18.34
CA LYS A 365 -27.72 -5.96 -17.83
C LYS A 365 -28.07 -7.18 -16.99
N LYS A 366 -27.63 -8.36 -17.43
CA LYS A 366 -27.86 -9.63 -16.72
C LYS A 366 -26.59 -10.46 -16.64
N ILE A 367 -26.47 -11.22 -15.57
CA ILE A 367 -25.42 -12.20 -15.37
C ILE A 367 -26.05 -13.57 -15.46
N VAL A 368 -25.43 -14.47 -16.23
CA VAL A 368 -25.85 -15.87 -16.33
C VAL A 368 -24.71 -16.73 -15.82
N THR A 369 -24.92 -17.40 -14.69
CA THR A 369 -23.94 -18.33 -14.12
C THR A 369 -24.29 -19.76 -14.52
N ILE A 370 -23.31 -20.50 -15.04
CA ILE A 370 -23.46 -21.88 -15.52
C ILE A 370 -22.70 -22.82 -14.58
N GLU A 371 -23.41 -23.79 -14.01
CA GLU A 371 -22.83 -24.78 -13.07
C GLU A 371 -21.77 -25.66 -13.71
N SER A 372 -22.00 -26.09 -14.95
CA SER A 372 -21.07 -26.93 -15.69
C SER A 372 -21.26 -26.69 -17.19
N VAL A 373 -20.27 -26.06 -17.81
CA VAL A 373 -20.22 -25.91 -19.27
C VAL A 373 -20.16 -27.29 -19.93
N THR A 374 -19.47 -28.25 -19.31
CA THR A 374 -19.39 -29.65 -19.78
C THR A 374 -20.79 -30.27 -19.91
N GLN A 375 -21.64 -30.11 -18.90
CA GLN A 375 -23.03 -30.63 -18.94
C GLN A 375 -23.88 -29.93 -19.99
N ILE A 376 -23.78 -28.60 -20.14
CA ILE A 376 -24.49 -27.85 -21.18
C ILE A 376 -24.13 -28.38 -22.58
N LEU A 377 -22.84 -28.64 -22.82
CA LEU A 377 -22.38 -29.18 -24.10
C LEU A 377 -22.84 -30.64 -24.30
N ASP A 378 -22.82 -31.47 -23.25
CA ASP A 378 -23.35 -32.84 -23.31
C ASP A 378 -24.85 -32.84 -23.65
N ASP A 379 -25.65 -32.01 -22.98
CA ASP A 379 -27.09 -31.84 -23.25
C ASP A 379 -27.37 -31.34 -24.67
N PHE A 380 -26.49 -30.48 -25.19
CA PHE A 380 -26.59 -29.93 -26.54
C PHE A 380 -26.32 -31.00 -27.60
N TYR A 381 -25.16 -31.66 -27.54
CA TYR A 381 -24.73 -32.61 -28.56
C TYR A 381 -25.43 -33.97 -28.47
N SER A 382 -25.83 -34.41 -27.27
CA SER A 382 -26.56 -35.69 -27.10
C SER A 382 -27.94 -35.68 -27.78
N LYS A 383 -28.56 -34.50 -27.92
CA LYS A 383 -29.83 -34.32 -28.65
C LYS A 383 -29.65 -34.12 -30.16
N GLY A 384 -28.42 -34.26 -30.69
CA GLY A 384 -28.14 -34.17 -32.13
C GLY A 384 -28.28 -32.76 -32.72
N ARG A 385 -28.28 -31.71 -31.88
CA ARG A 385 -28.37 -30.31 -32.33
C ARG A 385 -27.13 -29.92 -33.12
N SER A 386 -27.32 -29.24 -34.26
CA SER A 386 -26.25 -28.84 -35.18
C SER A 386 -26.68 -27.66 -36.06
N GLY A 387 -25.73 -27.09 -36.80
CA GLY A 387 -26.03 -26.01 -37.76
C GLY A 387 -26.37 -24.70 -37.05
N ALA A 388 -27.57 -24.17 -37.25
CA ALA A 388 -27.97 -22.86 -36.73
C ALA A 388 -27.98 -22.79 -35.19
N GLU A 389 -28.42 -23.85 -34.50
CA GLU A 389 -28.40 -23.89 -33.03
C GLU A 389 -26.95 -23.94 -32.49
N GLU A 390 -26.04 -24.59 -33.22
CA GLU A 390 -24.63 -24.68 -32.86
C GLU A 390 -23.92 -23.34 -33.06
N GLU A 391 -24.28 -22.60 -34.12
CA GLU A 391 -23.82 -21.23 -34.35
C GLU A 391 -24.33 -20.25 -33.30
N GLU A 392 -25.61 -20.34 -32.94
CA GLU A 392 -26.21 -19.51 -31.90
C GLU A 392 -25.51 -19.74 -30.55
N LEU A 393 -25.34 -20.99 -30.12
CA LEU A 393 -24.68 -21.31 -28.86
C LEU A 393 -23.20 -20.91 -28.85
N ALA A 394 -22.47 -21.15 -29.95
CA ALA A 394 -21.09 -20.70 -30.10
C ALA A 394 -20.99 -19.17 -30.02
N GLY A 395 -21.92 -18.45 -30.66
CA GLY A 395 -22.00 -17.00 -30.62
C GLY A 395 -22.27 -16.47 -29.21
N PHE A 396 -23.03 -17.19 -28.37
CA PHE A 396 -23.23 -16.81 -26.98
C PHE A 396 -22.01 -17.07 -26.10
N LEU A 397 -21.38 -18.23 -26.20
CA LEU A 397 -20.30 -18.65 -25.30
C LEU A 397 -18.90 -18.13 -25.71
N SER A 398 -18.72 -17.69 -26.95
CA SER A 398 -17.46 -17.07 -27.38
C SER A 398 -17.34 -15.61 -26.96
N ASN A 399 -16.11 -15.15 -26.74
CA ASN A 399 -15.83 -13.72 -26.64
C ASN A 399 -15.51 -13.15 -28.03
N PRO A 400 -16.00 -11.93 -28.36
CA PRO A 400 -15.64 -11.26 -29.59
C PRO A 400 -14.15 -10.85 -29.56
N VAL A 401 -13.50 -10.89 -30.72
CA VAL A 401 -12.10 -10.42 -30.88
C VAL A 401 -12.01 -8.88 -30.83
N VAL A 402 -13.09 -8.19 -31.18
CA VAL A 402 -13.19 -6.72 -31.13
C VAL A 402 -14.50 -6.34 -30.43
N ALA A 403 -14.41 -5.53 -29.38
CA ALA A 403 -15.58 -5.00 -28.69
C ALA A 403 -16.44 -4.18 -29.65
N ASN A 404 -17.63 -4.68 -29.98
CA ASN A 404 -18.52 -4.03 -30.91
C ASN A 404 -19.35 -2.98 -30.15
N LYS A 405 -19.07 -1.69 -30.36
CA LYS A 405 -19.75 -0.57 -29.66
C LYS A 405 -21.27 -0.54 -29.83
N ASN A 406 -21.80 -1.28 -30.81
CA ASN A 406 -23.23 -1.35 -31.11
C ASN A 406 -23.95 -2.55 -30.47
N ASP A 407 -23.25 -3.44 -29.77
CA ASP A 407 -23.89 -4.57 -29.10
C ASP A 407 -24.50 -4.10 -27.77
N LYS A 408 -25.81 -3.89 -27.78
CA LYS A 408 -26.58 -3.47 -26.60
C LYS A 408 -26.78 -4.61 -25.58
N ASN A 409 -26.38 -5.84 -25.92
CA ASN A 409 -26.48 -6.98 -25.00
C ASN A 409 -25.32 -6.97 -23.99
N GLU A 410 -25.53 -6.25 -22.90
CA GLU A 410 -24.63 -6.19 -21.74
C GLU A 410 -24.76 -7.43 -20.83
N SER A 411 -24.88 -8.62 -21.43
CA SER A 411 -25.00 -9.88 -20.69
C SER A 411 -23.62 -10.49 -20.42
N LEU A 412 -23.33 -10.85 -19.16
CA LEU A 412 -22.10 -11.53 -18.76
C LEU A 412 -22.39 -13.00 -18.43
N ILE A 413 -21.80 -13.92 -19.17
CA ILE A 413 -21.90 -15.36 -18.92
C ILE A 413 -20.69 -15.80 -18.12
N ILE A 414 -20.91 -16.55 -17.03
CA ILE A 414 -19.84 -17.06 -16.16
C ILE A 414 -20.02 -18.55 -16.02
N GLY A 415 -19.14 -19.34 -16.64
CA GLY A 415 -19.29 -20.79 -16.71
C GLY A 415 -18.17 -21.54 -16.02
N ILE A 416 -18.53 -22.52 -15.20
CA ILE A 416 -17.55 -23.46 -14.66
C ILE A 416 -17.17 -24.48 -15.74
N ILE A 417 -15.88 -24.66 -15.93
CA ILE A 417 -15.33 -25.62 -16.89
C ILE A 417 -14.29 -26.53 -16.21
N ASP A 418 -14.20 -27.77 -16.70
CA ASP A 418 -13.25 -28.78 -16.23
C ASP A 418 -12.49 -29.41 -17.40
N ASN A 419 -11.46 -30.19 -17.07
CA ASN A 419 -10.64 -30.85 -18.08
C ASN A 419 -11.41 -31.90 -18.90
N GLU A 420 -12.57 -32.38 -18.45
CA GLU A 420 -13.39 -33.32 -19.23
C GLU A 420 -13.95 -32.64 -20.48
N ALA A 421 -14.27 -31.35 -20.40
CA ALA A 421 -14.74 -30.57 -21.56
C ALA A 421 -13.79 -30.69 -22.75
N LYS A 422 -12.47 -30.54 -22.51
CA LYS A 422 -11.46 -30.67 -23.58
C LYS A 422 -11.36 -32.12 -24.10
N MET A 423 -11.48 -33.11 -23.23
CA MET A 423 -11.41 -34.51 -23.65
C MET A 423 -12.60 -34.93 -24.54
N ARG A 424 -13.79 -34.40 -24.24
CA ARG A 424 -15.05 -34.79 -24.92
C ARG A 424 -15.36 -33.96 -26.16
N PHE A 425 -15.04 -32.67 -26.14
CA PHE A 425 -15.53 -31.72 -27.13
C PHE A 425 -14.44 -31.07 -27.98
N ALA A 426 -13.17 -31.49 -27.86
CA ALA A 426 -12.14 -31.07 -28.81
C ALA A 426 -12.58 -31.35 -30.26
N GLY A 427 -12.44 -30.36 -31.14
CA GLY A 427 -12.89 -30.40 -32.52
C GLY A 427 -14.38 -30.08 -32.74
N ARG A 428 -15.18 -29.88 -31.67
CA ARG A 428 -16.58 -29.42 -31.78
C ARG A 428 -16.64 -27.91 -31.89
N LYS A 429 -17.48 -27.38 -32.78
CA LYS A 429 -17.50 -25.95 -33.13
C LYS A 429 -17.69 -25.04 -31.92
N VAL A 430 -18.68 -25.32 -31.06
CA VAL A 430 -18.96 -24.49 -29.88
C VAL A 430 -17.76 -24.43 -28.93
N PHE A 431 -17.10 -25.58 -28.72
CA PHE A 431 -15.95 -25.66 -27.81
C PHE A 431 -14.73 -24.95 -28.39
N GLU A 432 -14.43 -25.15 -29.67
CA GLU A 432 -13.32 -24.47 -30.36
C GLU A 432 -13.51 -22.95 -30.39
N GLU A 433 -14.72 -22.46 -30.66
CA GLU A 433 -15.01 -21.02 -30.71
C GLU A 433 -14.93 -20.37 -29.33
N MET A 434 -15.41 -21.07 -28.29
CA MET A 434 -15.25 -20.64 -26.90
C MET A 434 -13.77 -20.57 -26.50
N CYS A 435 -12.95 -21.52 -26.97
CA CYS A 435 -11.53 -21.59 -26.64
C CYS A 435 -10.65 -20.63 -27.46
N ARG A 436 -11.16 -20.03 -28.54
CA ARG A 436 -10.39 -19.13 -29.41
C ARG A 436 -9.95 -17.85 -28.72
N HIS A 437 -10.80 -17.28 -27.85
CA HIS A 437 -10.50 -16.03 -27.15
C HIS A 437 -11.00 -16.10 -25.70
N ILE A 438 -10.30 -16.87 -24.88
CA ILE A 438 -10.73 -17.19 -23.51
C ILE A 438 -10.38 -16.05 -22.57
N TYR A 439 -11.40 -15.54 -21.87
CA TYR A 439 -11.23 -14.82 -20.62
C TYR A 439 -11.66 -15.72 -19.46
N GLY A 440 -10.87 -15.78 -18.40
CA GLY A 440 -11.17 -16.70 -17.32
C GLY A 440 -10.17 -16.66 -16.17
N LEU A 441 -10.41 -17.51 -15.19
CA LEU A 441 -9.55 -17.66 -14.01
C LEU A 441 -9.49 -19.11 -13.53
N SER A 442 -8.31 -19.51 -13.04
CA SER A 442 -8.09 -20.81 -12.40
C SER A 442 -8.14 -20.67 -10.88
N LEU A 443 -9.01 -21.43 -10.23
CA LEU A 443 -9.21 -21.46 -8.79
C LEU A 443 -8.37 -22.56 -8.12
N GLY A 444 -7.43 -22.14 -7.27
CA GLY A 444 -6.57 -23.03 -6.49
C GLY A 444 -5.77 -24.05 -7.32
N GLY A 445 -5.10 -24.98 -6.62
CA GLY A 445 -4.34 -26.05 -7.26
C GLY A 445 -3.15 -25.55 -8.08
N LYS A 446 -2.68 -26.35 -9.03
CA LYS A 446 -1.59 -25.96 -9.93
C LYS A 446 -2.14 -25.51 -11.27
N LEU A 447 -1.53 -24.48 -11.86
CA LEU A 447 -1.95 -23.96 -13.17
C LEU A 447 -1.63 -24.96 -14.29
N ASP A 448 -0.54 -25.72 -14.16
CA ASP A 448 -0.13 -26.75 -15.12
C ASP A 448 -1.16 -27.90 -15.28
N GLU A 449 -2.05 -28.05 -14.31
CA GLU A 449 -3.12 -29.06 -14.36
C GLU A 449 -4.30 -28.59 -15.20
N ASN A 450 -4.40 -27.29 -15.48
CA ASN A 450 -5.43 -26.72 -16.35
C ASN A 450 -5.02 -26.96 -17.81
N ARG A 451 -5.79 -27.78 -18.52
CA ARG A 451 -5.52 -28.09 -19.94
C ARG A 451 -6.26 -27.17 -20.90
N ILE A 452 -7.10 -26.26 -20.39
CA ILE A 452 -7.96 -25.38 -21.18
C ILE A 452 -7.30 -24.02 -21.35
N PHE A 453 -6.77 -23.44 -20.27
CA PHE A 453 -6.14 -22.13 -20.31
C PHE A 453 -4.66 -22.24 -20.63
N ASP A 454 -4.14 -21.28 -21.40
CA ASP A 454 -2.72 -21.21 -21.74
C ASP A 454 -1.97 -20.30 -20.75
N TYR A 455 -1.13 -20.90 -19.92
CA TYR A 455 -0.27 -20.20 -18.96
C TYR A 455 1.20 -20.18 -19.38
N SER A 456 1.53 -20.49 -20.64
CA SER A 456 2.90 -20.58 -21.15
C SER A 456 3.75 -19.31 -20.97
N TYR A 457 3.11 -18.15 -20.78
CA TYR A 457 3.77 -16.88 -20.48
C TYR A 457 4.28 -16.77 -19.02
N LEU A 458 3.93 -17.72 -18.15
CA LEU A 458 4.38 -17.78 -16.76
C LEU A 458 5.61 -18.69 -16.61
N SER A 459 6.41 -18.45 -15.57
CA SER A 459 7.54 -19.32 -15.26
C SER A 459 7.06 -20.70 -14.80
N TYR A 460 7.86 -21.74 -15.08
CA TYR A 460 7.56 -23.11 -14.67
C TYR A 460 7.34 -23.25 -13.15
N SER A 461 8.17 -22.57 -12.35
CA SER A 461 8.02 -22.54 -10.89
C SER A 461 6.67 -21.98 -10.46
N ARG A 462 6.17 -20.93 -11.13
CA ARG A 462 4.85 -20.35 -10.84
C ARG A 462 3.72 -21.29 -11.23
N MET A 463 3.82 -21.96 -12.39
CA MET A 463 2.78 -22.90 -12.83
C MET A 463 2.66 -24.14 -11.93
N GLN A 464 3.78 -24.58 -11.34
CA GLN A 464 3.83 -25.74 -10.43
C GLN A 464 3.45 -25.40 -8.97
N LYS A 465 3.41 -24.12 -8.60
CA LYS A 465 3.04 -23.69 -7.25
C LYS A 465 1.56 -23.99 -7.00
N SER A 466 1.29 -24.86 -6.02
CA SER A 466 -0.09 -25.16 -5.64
C SER A 466 -0.67 -23.99 -4.85
N GLN A 467 -1.76 -23.41 -5.33
CA GLN A 467 -2.53 -22.38 -4.64
C GLN A 467 -3.60 -23.02 -3.74
N SER A 468 -3.84 -22.40 -2.58
CA SER A 468 -4.87 -22.83 -1.64
C SER A 468 -6.27 -22.37 -2.08
N ARG A 469 -7.31 -22.89 -1.41
CA ARG A 469 -8.68 -22.41 -1.59
C ARG A 469 -8.76 -20.91 -1.26
N GLY A 470 -9.47 -20.14 -2.09
CA GLY A 470 -9.58 -18.68 -1.96
C GLY A 470 -8.56 -17.91 -2.81
N TYR A 471 -7.61 -18.61 -3.44
CA TYR A 471 -6.72 -18.02 -4.43
C TYR A 471 -7.18 -18.35 -5.85
N ALA A 472 -7.01 -17.40 -6.74
CA ALA A 472 -7.24 -17.60 -8.16
C ALA A 472 -6.20 -16.88 -9.01
N THR A 473 -5.94 -17.40 -10.20
CA THR A 473 -5.09 -16.76 -11.21
C THR A 473 -5.92 -16.37 -12.42
N VAL A 474 -6.01 -15.07 -12.69
CA VAL A 474 -6.69 -14.49 -13.86
C VAL A 474 -5.80 -14.66 -15.09
N LEU A 475 -6.39 -15.21 -16.15
CA LEU A 475 -5.73 -15.45 -17.44
C LEU A 475 -5.45 -14.13 -18.16
N LYS A 476 -4.30 -14.03 -18.82
CA LYS A 476 -4.02 -12.92 -19.73
C LYS A 476 -4.92 -13.00 -20.96
N TYR A 477 -5.63 -11.91 -21.24
CA TYR A 477 -6.59 -11.82 -22.35
C TYR A 477 -6.28 -10.65 -23.29
N ASP A 478 -6.22 -9.44 -22.76
CA ASP A 478 -5.84 -8.21 -23.47
C ASP A 478 -4.87 -7.38 -22.61
N GLU A 479 -4.10 -6.49 -23.22
CA GLU A 479 -3.17 -5.58 -22.54
C GLU A 479 -3.89 -4.60 -21.61
N ASN A 480 -5.17 -4.30 -21.87
CA ASN A 480 -5.96 -3.36 -21.09
C ASN A 480 -6.65 -4.00 -19.87
N LEU A 481 -6.68 -5.33 -19.79
CA LEU A 481 -7.32 -6.05 -18.69
C LEU A 481 -6.28 -6.62 -17.73
N PHE A 482 -6.64 -6.62 -16.45
CA PHE A 482 -5.80 -7.19 -15.41
C PHE A 482 -5.59 -8.69 -15.64
N PHE A 483 -4.36 -9.14 -15.44
CA PHE A 483 -3.99 -10.55 -15.35
C PHE A 483 -3.05 -10.73 -14.17
N GLY A 484 -3.22 -11.82 -13.41
CA GLY A 484 -2.45 -12.04 -12.20
C GLY A 484 -3.25 -12.74 -11.11
N ASP A 485 -2.70 -12.73 -9.90
CA ASP A 485 -3.24 -13.49 -8.78
C ASP A 485 -4.24 -12.64 -8.00
N ILE A 486 -5.35 -13.26 -7.61
CA ILE A 486 -6.41 -12.65 -6.82
C ILE A 486 -6.76 -13.53 -5.62
N ILE A 487 -7.25 -12.90 -4.56
CA ILE A 487 -7.80 -13.53 -3.37
C ILE A 487 -9.29 -13.25 -3.35
N PHE A 488 -10.13 -14.28 -3.40
CA PHE A 488 -11.58 -14.12 -3.41
C PHE A 488 -12.22 -14.71 -2.15
N PRO A 489 -13.36 -14.16 -1.70
CA PRO A 489 -13.99 -14.66 -0.49
C PRO A 489 -14.47 -16.10 -0.60
N VAL A 490 -14.11 -16.92 0.38
CA VAL A 490 -14.54 -18.33 0.45
C VAL A 490 -15.38 -18.65 1.68
N GLU A 491 -15.46 -17.71 2.60
CA GLU A 491 -16.33 -17.69 3.77
C GLU A 491 -17.45 -16.67 3.51
N ILE A 492 -18.68 -17.07 3.83
CA ILE A 492 -19.89 -16.25 3.66
C ILE A 492 -20.06 -15.36 4.89
#